data_AF-A0A139DH12-F1
#
_entry.id   AF-A0A139DH12-F1
#
_cell.length_a   1.000
_cell.length_b   1.000
_cell.length_c   1.000
_cell.angle_alpha   90.00
_cell.angle_beta   90.00
_cell.angle_gamma   90.00
#
_symmetry.space_group_name_H-M   'P 1'
#
loop_
_entity.id
_entity.type
_entity.pdbx_description
1 polymer ?
#
loop_
_entity_poly.entity_id
_entity_poly.type
_entity_poly.pdbx_seq_one_letter_code
_entity_poly.pdbx_strand_id
1 'polypeptide(L)'
;MAEKPLDIQRLERYSSLQSEYTLAIITDEDHASQVELEDGQTAWRSTLRFDKLYREIDPDTGKAFYRLEEIPEDQGGEHHLISLIAEGGRGAEFSELVQFGKRLVTFDDRTGLVCEIRNKNQLVPPPYPDDRQWRREIQGIQKRMGHPERQSDDRGQSRKERGRRMDQGSESKLWTGEHQLAQQLSAH
;
A
#
# COMPACT_ATOMS: atom_id res chain seq x y z
N MET A 1 -25.54 -23.70 -11.25
CA MET A 1 -25.55 -23.84 -9.78
C MET A 1 -25.47 -22.43 -9.19
N ALA A 2 -26.22 -22.13 -8.13
CA ALA A 2 -26.14 -20.82 -7.47
C ALA A 2 -24.79 -20.69 -6.74
N GLU A 3 -24.18 -19.52 -6.81
CA GLU A 3 -22.92 -19.22 -6.12
C GLU A 3 -23.17 -19.18 -4.60
N LYS A 4 -22.31 -19.84 -3.81
CA LYS A 4 -22.45 -19.88 -2.35
C LYS A 4 -22.25 -18.47 -1.75
N PRO A 5 -22.90 -18.12 -0.63
CA PRO A 5 -22.59 -16.89 0.10
C PRO A 5 -21.10 -16.79 0.49
N LEU A 6 -20.53 -15.58 0.49
CA LEU A 6 -19.10 -15.35 0.71
C LEU A 6 -18.61 -15.79 2.10
N ASP A 7 -19.47 -15.70 3.11
CA ASP A 7 -19.24 -16.20 4.47
C ASP A 7 -19.08 -17.72 4.49
N ILE A 8 -19.91 -18.45 3.74
CA ILE A 8 -19.79 -19.91 3.59
C ILE A 8 -18.53 -20.27 2.80
N GLN A 9 -18.25 -19.55 1.69
CA GLN A 9 -17.02 -19.76 0.92
C GLN A 9 -15.76 -19.55 1.77
N ARG A 10 -15.79 -18.60 2.74
CA ARG A 10 -14.69 -18.37 3.68
C ARG A 10 -14.49 -19.57 4.61
N LEU A 11 -15.57 -20.13 5.16
CA LEU A 11 -15.51 -21.27 6.08
C LEU A 11 -15.04 -22.56 5.39
N GLU A 12 -15.46 -22.76 4.15
CA GLU A 12 -15.14 -23.95 3.37
C GLU A 12 -13.88 -23.81 2.52
N ARG A 13 -13.12 -22.70 2.66
CA ARG A 13 -11.94 -22.40 1.84
C ARG A 13 -10.90 -23.52 1.87
N TYR A 14 -10.77 -24.18 3.02
CA TYR A 14 -9.83 -25.28 3.22
C TYR A 14 -10.57 -26.56 3.59
N SER A 15 -10.11 -27.69 3.04
CA SER A 15 -10.60 -29.01 3.41
C SER A 15 -9.80 -29.59 4.58
N SER A 16 -10.30 -30.68 5.16
CA SER A 16 -9.58 -31.44 6.20
C SER A 16 -8.25 -32.05 5.73
N LEU A 17 -8.00 -32.07 4.43
CA LEU A 17 -6.74 -32.54 3.82
C LEU A 17 -5.70 -31.43 3.71
N GLN A 18 -6.05 -30.16 3.96
CA GLN A 18 -5.09 -29.07 3.90
C GLN A 18 -4.07 -29.17 5.05
N SER A 19 -2.81 -29.34 4.69
CA SER A 19 -1.69 -29.45 5.63
C SER A 19 -0.74 -28.25 5.58
N GLU A 20 -0.89 -27.35 4.60
CA GLU A 20 -0.01 -26.20 4.40
C GLU A 20 -0.81 -24.92 4.24
N TYR A 21 -0.39 -23.84 4.90
CA TYR A 21 -1.06 -22.56 4.89
C TYR A 21 -0.03 -21.44 4.74
N THR A 22 -0.37 -20.40 3.97
CA THR A 22 0.32 -19.12 4.09
C THR A 22 -0.22 -18.41 5.31
N LEU A 23 0.67 -18.09 6.25
CA LEU A 23 0.38 -17.23 7.38
C LEU A 23 0.78 -15.80 7.02
N ALA A 24 -0.13 -14.86 7.24
CA ALA A 24 0.15 -13.43 7.11
C ALA A 24 -0.08 -12.77 8.46
N ILE A 25 0.88 -11.97 8.91
CA ILE A 25 0.87 -11.26 10.20
C ILE A 25 1.11 -9.78 9.90
N ILE A 26 0.35 -8.91 10.54
CA ILE A 26 0.56 -7.45 10.47
C ILE A 26 0.80 -6.92 11.87
N THR A 27 1.71 -5.95 12.02
CA THR A 27 2.03 -5.34 13.31
C THR A 27 1.21 -4.07 13.55
N ASP A 28 0.79 -3.90 14.79
CA ASP A 28 0.53 -2.58 15.36
C ASP A 28 1.78 -2.16 16.12
N GLU A 29 2.47 -1.14 15.61
CA GLU A 29 3.73 -0.65 16.17
C GLU A 29 3.51 0.52 17.15
N ASP A 30 2.25 0.85 17.48
CA ASP A 30 1.88 1.97 18.34
C ASP A 30 2.65 3.26 17.93
N HIS A 31 3.27 3.94 18.89
CA HIS A 31 4.07 5.14 18.70
C HIS A 31 5.39 4.91 17.95
N ALA A 32 5.82 3.66 17.73
CA ALA A 32 7.04 3.34 17.01
C ALA A 32 6.84 3.30 15.48
N SER A 33 5.62 3.50 15.00
CA SER A 33 5.27 3.50 13.58
C SER A 33 5.84 4.69 12.81
N GLN A 34 6.14 5.83 13.45
CA GLN A 34 6.55 7.05 12.73
C GLN A 34 7.98 6.93 12.15
N VAL A 35 8.12 7.24 10.85
CA VAL A 35 9.39 7.24 10.10
C VAL A 35 9.54 8.52 9.27
N GLU A 36 10.77 8.88 8.90
CA GLU A 36 11.06 9.95 7.94
C GLU A 36 11.48 9.32 6.60
N LEU A 37 10.83 9.74 5.51
CA LEU A 37 11.13 9.28 4.15
C LEU A 37 12.33 10.04 3.57
N GLU A 38 12.87 9.55 2.46
CA GLU A 38 14.05 10.14 1.80
C GLU A 38 13.88 11.61 1.40
N ASP A 39 12.65 12.05 1.17
CA ASP A 39 12.28 13.42 0.83
C ASP A 39 12.04 14.32 2.07
N GLY A 40 12.26 13.79 3.28
CA GLY A 40 12.02 14.46 4.56
C GLY A 40 10.55 14.43 5.00
N GLN A 41 9.66 13.74 4.28
CA GLN A 41 8.27 13.61 4.68
C GLN A 41 8.13 12.64 5.87
N THR A 42 7.32 13.02 6.86
CA THR A 42 6.90 12.08 7.92
C THR A 42 5.86 11.10 7.37
N ALA A 43 6.09 9.81 7.65
CA ALA A 43 5.18 8.73 7.34
C ALA A 43 5.03 7.79 8.54
N TRP A 44 4.12 6.83 8.43
CA TRP A 44 3.93 5.78 9.42
C TRP A 44 4.09 4.42 8.78
N ARG A 45 4.77 3.51 9.47
CA ARG A 45 5.17 2.19 9.01
C ARG A 45 4.57 1.12 9.91
N SER A 46 4.15 0.04 9.28
CA SER A 46 3.87 -1.24 9.93
C SER A 46 4.55 -2.36 9.14
N THR A 47 4.75 -3.49 9.80
CA THR A 47 5.39 -4.67 9.25
C THR A 47 4.35 -5.71 8.88
N LEU A 48 4.37 -6.15 7.62
CA LEU A 48 3.59 -7.26 7.09
C LEU A 48 4.52 -8.44 6.85
N ARG A 49 4.30 -9.54 7.56
CA ARG A 49 5.09 -10.75 7.47
C ARG A 49 4.31 -11.88 6.80
N PHE A 50 4.95 -12.63 5.91
CA PHE A 50 4.43 -13.86 5.30
C PHE A 50 5.30 -15.05 5.68
N ASP A 51 4.67 -16.09 6.21
CA ASP A 51 5.34 -17.33 6.62
C ASP A 51 4.53 -18.55 6.16
N LYS A 52 5.07 -19.75 6.39
CA LYS A 52 4.33 -21.00 6.19
C LYS A 52 3.94 -21.61 7.52
N LEU A 53 2.68 -22.02 7.60
CA LEU A 53 2.16 -22.80 8.71
C LEU A 53 1.83 -24.20 8.21
N TYR A 54 2.40 -25.22 8.83
CA TYR A 54 2.13 -26.61 8.53
C TYR A 54 1.25 -27.21 9.62
N ARG A 55 0.19 -27.90 9.22
CA ARG A 55 -0.62 -28.75 10.09
C ARG A 55 -0.18 -30.19 9.91
N GLU A 56 0.31 -30.77 10.98
CA GLU A 56 0.81 -32.15 11.01
C GLU A 56 -0.05 -32.98 11.98
N ILE A 57 -0.13 -34.28 11.73
CA ILE A 57 -0.86 -35.23 12.57
C ILE A 57 0.15 -36.15 13.22
N ASP A 58 0.13 -36.19 14.54
CA ASP A 58 0.88 -37.18 15.32
C ASP A 58 0.35 -38.59 14.96
N PRO A 59 1.20 -39.49 14.44
CA PRO A 59 0.77 -40.83 14.01
C PRO A 59 0.35 -41.73 15.18
N ASP A 60 0.86 -41.49 16.39
CA ASP A 60 0.61 -42.31 17.57
C ASP A 60 -0.66 -41.84 18.29
N THR A 61 -0.89 -40.53 18.36
CA THR A 61 -2.03 -39.95 19.11
C THR A 61 -3.18 -39.47 18.24
N GLY A 62 -2.95 -39.32 16.93
CA GLY A 62 -3.91 -38.72 15.99
C GLY A 62 -4.16 -37.22 16.21
N LYS A 63 -3.43 -36.57 17.12
CA LYS A 63 -3.61 -35.16 17.44
C LYS A 63 -2.92 -34.27 16.40
N ALA A 64 -3.60 -33.19 16.04
CA ALA A 64 -3.00 -32.17 15.19
C ALA A 64 -2.04 -31.28 16.00
N PHE A 65 -0.90 -30.96 15.41
CA PHE A 65 0.01 -29.93 15.88
C PHE A 65 0.42 -29.03 14.71
N TYR A 66 0.99 -27.87 15.04
CA TYR A 66 1.37 -26.88 14.05
C TYR A 66 2.85 -26.55 14.13
N ARG A 67 3.47 -26.44 12.97
CA ARG A 67 4.86 -26.01 12.82
C ARG A 67 4.89 -24.75 11.97
N LEU A 68 5.55 -23.72 12.47
CA LEU A 68 5.84 -22.50 11.73
C LEU A 68 7.18 -22.65 11.01
N GLU A 69 7.24 -22.19 9.77
CA GLU A 69 8.48 -22.00 9.02
C GLU A 69 8.53 -20.54 8.59
N GLU A 70 9.52 -19.84 9.15
CA GLU A 70 9.78 -18.45 8.85
C GLU A 70 10.40 -18.31 7.46
N ILE A 71 9.83 -17.43 6.63
CA ILE A 71 10.45 -17.04 5.36
C ILE A 71 11.43 -15.88 5.67
N PRO A 72 12.68 -15.95 5.20
CA PRO A 72 13.62 -14.83 5.32
C PRO A 72 13.13 -13.56 4.62
N GLU A 73 13.52 -12.39 5.13
CA GLU A 73 13.14 -11.08 4.58
C GLU A 73 13.53 -10.94 3.09
N ASP A 74 14.75 -11.35 2.74
CA ASP A 74 15.27 -11.30 1.37
C ASP A 74 14.51 -12.21 0.39
N GLN A 75 13.71 -13.14 0.90
CA GLN A 75 12.83 -14.03 0.15
C GLN A 75 11.36 -13.58 0.17
N GLY A 76 11.08 -12.38 0.69
CA GLY A 76 9.73 -11.82 0.79
C GLY A 76 8.96 -12.28 2.03
N GLY A 77 9.66 -12.75 3.05
CA GLY A 77 9.03 -13.06 4.33
C GLY A 77 8.59 -11.83 5.10
N GLU A 78 9.18 -10.66 4.85
CA GLU A 78 8.87 -9.42 5.54
C GLU A 78 8.76 -8.24 4.57
N HIS A 79 7.80 -7.36 4.84
CA HIS A 79 7.53 -6.17 4.07
C HIS A 79 7.10 -5.02 4.96
N HIS A 80 7.40 -3.80 4.54
CA HIS A 80 6.94 -2.60 5.21
C HIS A 80 5.78 -1.97 4.45
N LEU A 81 4.70 -1.71 5.19
CA LEU A 81 3.54 -0.96 4.72
C LEU A 81 3.71 0.49 5.15
N ILE A 82 3.69 1.43 4.20
CA ILE A 82 3.88 2.86 4.47
C ILE A 82 2.55 3.60 4.26
N SER A 83 2.11 4.32 5.29
CA SER A 83 0.99 5.26 5.25
C SER A 83 1.48 6.70 5.37
N LEU A 84 0.93 7.58 4.54
CA LEU A 84 1.10 9.04 4.66
C LEU A 84 -0.06 9.70 5.42
N ILE A 85 -1.05 8.91 5.85
CA ILE A 85 -2.24 9.40 6.52
C ILE A 85 -2.15 9.06 8.00
N ALA A 86 -2.42 10.06 8.84
CA ALA A 86 -2.43 9.93 10.29
C ALA A 86 -3.51 10.81 10.93
N GLU A 87 -3.97 10.40 12.10
CA GLU A 87 -4.88 11.14 12.96
C GLU A 87 -4.26 11.33 14.34
N GLY A 88 -4.16 12.58 14.79
CA GLY A 88 -3.49 12.91 16.06
C GLY A 88 -2.00 12.52 16.09
N GLY A 89 -1.33 12.52 14.93
CA GLY A 89 0.09 12.16 14.80
C GLY A 89 0.38 10.65 14.82
N ARG A 90 -0.65 9.81 14.68
CA ARG A 90 -0.56 8.35 14.66
C ARG A 90 -1.23 7.79 13.41
N GLY A 91 -0.67 6.74 12.82
CA GLY A 91 -1.19 6.09 11.63
C GLY A 91 -0.47 4.76 11.39
N ALA A 92 -0.97 3.97 10.44
CA ALA A 92 -0.48 2.61 10.17
C ALA A 92 -0.56 1.67 11.39
N GLU A 93 -1.50 1.91 12.30
CA GLU A 93 -1.77 1.07 13.47
C GLU A 93 -2.85 0.05 13.10
N PHE A 94 -2.39 -1.03 12.49
CA PHE A 94 -3.26 -2.02 11.88
C PHE A 94 -3.72 -3.06 12.89
N SER A 95 -5.00 -2.98 13.26
CA SER A 95 -5.59 -3.83 14.30
C SER A 95 -6.07 -5.20 13.78
N GLU A 96 -6.16 -5.40 12.46
CA GLU A 96 -6.73 -6.62 11.87
C GLU A 96 -6.24 -6.85 10.43
N LEU A 97 -6.18 -8.12 10.01
CA LEU A 97 -5.81 -8.54 8.66
C LEU A 97 -6.75 -9.65 8.15
N VAL A 98 -7.54 -9.34 7.12
CA VAL A 98 -8.58 -10.26 6.61
C VAL A 98 -8.41 -10.53 5.12
N GLN A 99 -8.47 -11.81 4.75
CA GLN A 99 -8.70 -12.21 3.36
C GLN A 99 -10.20 -12.14 3.02
N PHE A 100 -10.62 -11.06 2.37
CA PHE A 100 -11.98 -10.84 1.87
C PHE A 100 -12.09 -11.15 0.37
N GLY A 101 -12.66 -12.30 0.03
CA GLY A 101 -12.64 -12.83 -1.34
C GLY A 101 -11.20 -13.01 -1.81
N LYS A 102 -10.81 -12.29 -2.88
CA LYS A 102 -9.45 -12.30 -3.44
C LYS A 102 -8.54 -11.20 -2.91
N ARG A 103 -9.01 -10.38 -1.97
CA ARG A 103 -8.30 -9.18 -1.49
C ARG A 103 -7.82 -9.39 -0.05
N LEU A 104 -6.59 -8.96 0.21
CA LEU A 104 -6.06 -8.85 1.57
C LEU A 104 -6.37 -7.43 2.06
N VAL A 105 -7.06 -7.30 3.19
CA VAL A 105 -7.58 -6.04 3.70
C VAL A 105 -7.15 -5.85 5.15
N THR A 106 -6.78 -4.62 5.50
CA THR A 106 -6.43 -4.21 6.87
C THR A 106 -7.15 -2.93 7.29
N PHE A 107 -7.14 -2.64 8.59
CA PHE A 107 -7.89 -1.59 9.25
C PHE A 107 -6.97 -0.80 10.17
N ASP A 108 -6.79 0.48 9.88
CA ASP A 108 -6.09 1.42 10.76
C ASP A 108 -7.08 1.95 11.79
N ASP A 109 -6.87 1.63 13.08
CA ASP A 109 -7.82 1.96 14.14
C ASP A 109 -7.74 3.43 14.59
N ARG A 110 -6.67 4.14 14.20
CA ARG A 110 -6.47 5.56 14.49
C ARG A 110 -7.16 6.43 13.46
N THR A 111 -7.00 6.09 12.18
CA THR A 111 -7.55 6.88 11.07
C THR A 111 -8.92 6.37 10.61
N GLY A 112 -9.32 5.16 11.04
CA GLY A 112 -10.52 4.48 10.58
C GLY A 112 -10.44 4.01 9.11
N LEU A 113 -9.26 4.08 8.50
CA LEU A 113 -9.07 3.68 7.11
C LEU A 113 -9.12 2.17 6.96
N VAL A 114 -9.91 1.73 5.98
CA VAL A 114 -9.84 0.37 5.45
C VAL A 114 -8.91 0.42 4.25
N CYS A 115 -7.92 -0.47 4.17
CA CYS A 115 -6.95 -0.50 3.09
C CYS A 115 -6.86 -1.92 2.49
N GLU A 116 -6.86 -2.01 1.16
CA GLU A 116 -6.46 -3.22 0.44
C GLU A 116 -4.93 -3.24 0.32
N ILE A 117 -4.30 -4.36 0.66
CA ILE A 117 -2.87 -4.59 0.45
C ILE A 117 -2.70 -5.26 -0.91
N ARG A 118 -2.10 -4.55 -1.87
CA ARG A 118 -1.89 -5.04 -3.24
C ARG A 118 -0.67 -4.41 -3.89
N ASN A 119 -0.33 -4.80 -5.13
CA ASN A 119 0.75 -4.19 -5.91
C ASN A 119 2.10 -4.14 -5.16
N LYS A 120 2.62 -5.31 -4.74
CA LYS A 120 3.83 -5.42 -3.91
C LYS A 120 3.67 -4.74 -2.54
N ASN A 121 2.61 -5.11 -1.81
CA ASN A 121 2.36 -4.69 -0.44
C ASN A 121 2.18 -3.18 -0.25
N GLN A 122 1.56 -2.52 -1.23
CA GLN A 122 1.12 -1.14 -1.09
C GLN A 122 -0.27 -1.09 -0.45
N LEU A 123 -0.46 -0.13 0.46
CA LEU A 123 -1.76 0.21 1.01
C LEU A 123 -2.54 1.00 -0.03
N VAL A 124 -3.66 0.43 -0.48
CA VAL A 124 -4.56 1.09 -1.42
C VAL A 124 -5.93 1.21 -0.77
N PRO A 125 -6.39 2.43 -0.44
CA PRO A 125 -7.76 2.64 0.01
C PRO A 125 -8.74 2.04 -1.02
N PRO A 126 -9.79 1.33 -0.59
CA PRO A 126 -10.74 0.71 -1.49
C PRO A 126 -11.40 1.80 -2.36
N PRO A 127 -11.68 1.50 -3.64
CA PRO A 127 -12.42 2.42 -4.48
C PRO A 127 -13.84 2.55 -3.91
N TYR A 128 -14.19 3.74 -3.41
CA TYR A 128 -15.60 4.08 -3.24
C TYR A 128 -16.27 4.16 -4.61
N PRO A 129 -17.56 3.81 -4.72
CA PRO A 129 -18.30 3.83 -5.98
C PRO A 129 -18.44 5.22 -6.63
N ASP A 130 -18.08 6.31 -5.94
CA ASP A 130 -17.94 7.64 -6.55
C ASP A 130 -16.55 8.23 -6.25
N ASP A 131 -15.65 8.01 -7.21
CA ASP A 131 -14.26 8.46 -7.28
C ASP A 131 -14.09 9.98 -7.04
N ARG A 132 -15.16 10.78 -7.12
CA ARG A 132 -15.11 12.24 -6.98
C ARG A 132 -15.10 12.73 -5.53
N GLN A 133 -15.74 12.03 -4.59
CA GLN A 133 -15.83 12.51 -3.20
C GLN A 133 -14.50 12.32 -2.47
N TRP A 134 -13.89 11.15 -2.61
CA TRP A 134 -12.57 10.86 -2.06
C TRP A 134 -11.46 11.72 -2.69
N ARG A 135 -11.49 11.94 -4.01
CA ARG A 135 -10.55 12.88 -4.67
C ARG A 135 -10.66 14.30 -4.11
N ARG A 136 -11.86 14.77 -3.75
CA ARG A 136 -12.07 16.07 -3.10
C ARG A 136 -11.57 16.07 -1.66
N GLU A 137 -11.72 14.98 -0.92
CA GLU A 137 -11.19 14.85 0.44
C GLU A 137 -9.65 14.82 0.43
N ILE A 138 -9.04 14.04 -0.46
CA ILE A 138 -7.58 14.02 -0.66
C ILE A 138 -7.07 15.38 -1.16
N GLN A 139 -7.71 16.01 -2.15
CA GLN A 139 -7.34 17.37 -2.58
C GLN A 139 -7.56 18.41 -1.48
N GLY A 140 -8.60 18.25 -0.66
CA GLY A 140 -8.86 19.11 0.49
C GLY A 140 -7.84 18.93 1.61
N ILE A 141 -7.32 17.72 1.80
CA ILE A 141 -6.21 17.43 2.71
C ILE A 141 -4.91 18.05 2.14
N GLN A 142 -4.60 17.84 0.86
CA GLN A 142 -3.42 18.41 0.19
C GLN A 142 -3.41 19.95 0.20
N LYS A 143 -4.56 20.60 -0.02
CA LYS A 143 -4.70 22.07 0.07
C LYS A 143 -4.55 22.60 1.50
N ARG A 144 -4.97 21.85 2.51
CA ARG A 144 -4.78 22.21 3.93
C ARG A 144 -3.34 22.02 4.39
N MET A 145 -2.57 21.18 3.71
CA MET A 145 -1.15 20.91 4.00
C MET A 145 -0.16 21.80 3.21
N GLY A 146 -0.63 22.81 2.47
CA GLY A 146 0.24 23.86 1.91
C GLY A 146 1.13 23.48 0.73
N HIS A 147 0.89 22.35 0.05
CA HIS A 147 1.61 22.04 -1.19
C HIS A 147 1.02 22.81 -2.38
N PRO A 148 1.81 23.64 -3.10
CA PRO A 148 1.31 24.35 -4.28
C PRO A 148 1.16 23.39 -5.47
N GLU A 149 -0.01 23.44 -6.12
CA GLU A 149 -0.27 22.80 -7.42
C GLU A 149 0.79 23.25 -8.45
N ARG A 150 1.50 22.31 -9.08
CA ARG A 150 2.06 22.56 -10.42
C ARG A 150 0.89 22.51 -11.41
N GLN A 151 0.33 23.69 -11.73
CA GLN A 151 -0.52 23.86 -12.89
C GLN A 151 0.34 23.70 -14.14
N SER A 152 0.09 22.64 -14.91
CA SER A 152 0.44 22.59 -16.32
C SER A 152 -0.53 23.51 -17.07
N ASP A 153 -0.11 24.75 -17.29
CA ASP A 153 -0.82 25.69 -18.16
C ASP A 153 -0.61 25.29 -19.62
N ASP A 154 -1.54 24.51 -20.17
CA ASP A 154 -1.79 24.47 -21.61
C ASP A 154 -2.99 25.36 -21.93
N ARG A 155 -2.71 26.64 -22.19
CA ARG A 155 -3.63 27.53 -22.90
C ARG A 155 -2.86 28.34 -23.92
N GLY A 156 -2.94 27.89 -25.17
CA GLY A 156 -2.73 28.78 -26.30
C GLY A 156 -3.75 29.93 -26.27
N GLN A 157 -3.27 31.17 -26.41
CA GLN A 157 -3.89 32.21 -27.24
C GLN A 157 -2.97 33.44 -27.38
N SER A 158 -2.47 33.61 -28.61
CA SER A 158 -2.29 34.87 -29.37
C SER A 158 -2.52 36.22 -28.66
N ARG A 159 -1.46 37.06 -28.56
CA ARG A 159 -1.43 38.43 -29.16
C ARG A 159 -0.08 39.16 -29.02
N LYS A 160 0.49 39.49 -30.19
CA LYS A 160 1.23 40.70 -30.63
C LYS A 160 2.14 41.51 -29.66
N GLU A 161 3.43 41.50 -30.02
CA GLU A 161 4.37 42.62 -30.24
C GLU A 161 4.51 43.77 -29.22
N ARG A 162 5.71 43.89 -28.63
CA ARG A 162 6.70 44.95 -28.94
C ARG A 162 8.04 44.67 -28.22
N GLY A 163 9.14 44.82 -28.94
CA GLY A 163 10.48 44.38 -28.53
C GLY A 163 11.37 45.43 -27.87
N ARG A 164 12.48 44.95 -27.27
CA ARG A 164 13.87 45.40 -27.53
C ARG A 164 14.89 44.59 -26.70
N ARG A 165 15.77 43.90 -27.45
CA ARG A 165 17.23 43.66 -27.28
C ARG A 165 17.84 43.13 -25.96
N MET A 166 18.50 41.96 -26.13
CA MET A 166 19.86 41.49 -25.73
C MET A 166 20.24 41.56 -24.24
N ASP A 167 20.88 40.57 -23.59
CA ASP A 167 21.87 39.61 -24.08
C ASP A 167 22.09 38.43 -23.08
N GLN A 168 22.60 37.30 -23.59
CA GLN A 168 23.41 36.23 -22.96
C GLN A 168 22.86 35.28 -21.86
N GLY A 169 22.93 33.97 -22.12
CA GLY A 169 22.91 32.92 -21.07
C GLY A 169 22.42 31.52 -21.48
N SER A 170 23.24 30.77 -22.23
CA SER A 170 23.37 29.29 -22.34
C SER A 170 22.17 28.35 -22.05
N GLU A 171 21.75 27.69 -23.13
CA GLU A 171 21.11 26.36 -23.33
C GLU A 171 20.65 25.55 -22.09
N SER A 172 19.32 25.48 -21.93
CA SER A 172 18.63 24.39 -21.25
C SER A 172 18.18 23.35 -22.28
N LYS A 173 18.73 22.12 -22.21
CA LYS A 173 18.19 20.97 -22.94
C LYS A 173 17.04 20.38 -22.13
N LEU A 174 15.86 20.44 -22.73
CA LEU A 174 14.62 19.79 -22.33
C LEU A 174 14.84 18.27 -22.15
N TRP A 175 14.46 17.77 -20.98
CA TRP A 175 14.36 16.34 -20.68
C TRP A 175 12.93 15.91 -21.03
N THR A 176 12.80 15.19 -22.15
CA THR A 176 11.61 14.41 -22.49
C THR A 176 11.83 12.98 -22.00
N GLY A 177 10.92 12.43 -21.20
CA GLY A 177 10.96 10.99 -20.93
C GLY A 177 10.26 10.52 -19.66
N GLU A 178 8.96 10.80 -19.51
CA GLU A 178 8.09 9.82 -18.84
C GLU A 178 8.16 8.53 -19.66
N HIS A 179 8.89 7.52 -19.15
CA HIS A 179 8.79 6.08 -19.44
C HIS A 179 10.12 5.40 -19.10
N GLN A 180 10.43 5.21 -17.80
CA GLN A 180 11.27 4.10 -17.32
C GLN A 180 11.36 4.11 -15.79
N LEU A 181 10.36 3.52 -15.14
CA LEU A 181 10.48 3.04 -13.75
C LEU A 181 9.61 1.79 -13.55
N ALA A 182 9.76 0.86 -14.51
CA ALA A 182 9.23 -0.50 -14.43
C ALA A 182 10.29 -1.58 -14.73
N GLN A 183 11.57 -1.23 -14.83
CA GLN A 183 12.67 -2.19 -15.01
C GLN A 183 13.93 -1.70 -14.29
N GLN A 184 13.97 -1.83 -12.96
CA GLN A 184 15.23 -1.77 -12.21
C GLN A 184 15.12 -2.33 -10.78
N LEU A 185 14.41 -3.45 -10.61
CA LEU A 185 14.51 -4.31 -9.40
C LEU A 185 14.53 -5.79 -9.79
N SER A 186 15.36 -6.13 -10.79
CA SER A 186 15.67 -7.51 -11.19
C SER A 186 17.14 -7.62 -11.62
N ALA A 187 18.02 -7.08 -10.79
CA ALA A 187 19.46 -7.33 -10.83
C ALA A 187 20.03 -6.97 -9.46
N HIS A 188 19.90 -7.88 -8.51
CA HIS A 188 20.95 -8.41 -7.62
C HIS A 188 20.31 -9.34 -6.59
#